data_AF-A0A6L6XJR3-F1
#
_entry.id   AF-A0A6L6XJR3-F1
#
_cell.length_a   1.000
_cell.length_b   1.000
_cell.length_c   1.000
_cell.angle_alpha   90.00
_cell.angle_beta   90.00
_cell.angle_gamma   90.00
#
_symmetry.space_group_name_H-M   'P 1'
#
loop_
_entity.id
_entity.type
_entity.pdbx_description
1 polymer ?
#
loop_
_entity_poly.entity_id
_entity_poly.type
_entity_poly.pdbx_seq_one_letter_code
_entity_poly.pdbx_strand_id
1 'polypeptide(L)'
;MVNEKINSWTFEETVITAENLMKNEKNIFKWDVLRHLKDFAETYQKEIQQYRTIGTVEECRAAVEMQTAIPRELIEGKYFCPKCHNLMPYPGYCGCGQKVY
;
A
#
# COMPACT_ATOMS: atom_id res chain seq x y z
N MET A 1 8.31 3.23 12.17
CA MET A 1 7.55 4.49 12.08
C MET A 1 8.56 5.60 11.91
N VAL A 2 8.57 6.33 10.78
CA VAL A 2 9.16 7.67 10.89
C VAL A 2 8.09 8.45 11.64
N ASN A 3 8.39 8.78 12.89
CA ASN A 3 7.64 9.73 13.72
C ASN A 3 7.75 11.12 13.09
N GLU A 4 7.29 11.27 11.85
CA GLU A 4 7.28 12.54 11.14
C GLU A 4 6.31 13.43 11.89
N LYS A 5 6.88 14.37 12.63
CA LYS A 5 6.10 15.34 13.37
C LYS A 5 5.43 16.27 12.37
N ILE A 6 4.11 16.27 12.33
CA ILE A 6 3.34 17.29 11.62
C ILE A 6 3.00 18.36 12.65
N ASN A 7 3.45 19.60 12.42
CA ASN A 7 3.26 20.71 13.36
C ASN A 7 3.78 20.42 14.79
N SER A 8 4.83 19.62 14.92
CA SER A 8 5.43 19.16 16.19
C SER A 8 4.74 17.99 16.89
N TRP A 9 3.65 17.46 16.33
CA TRP A 9 2.89 16.35 16.89
C TRP A 9 3.11 15.07 16.10
N THR A 10 3.26 13.96 16.80
CA THR A 10 3.16 12.62 16.21
C THR A 10 1.71 12.26 15.93
N PHE A 11 1.52 11.27 15.07
CA PHE A 11 0.19 10.71 14.81
C PHE A 11 -0.49 10.22 16.10
N GLU A 12 0.25 9.50 16.95
CA GLU A 12 -0.26 8.94 18.20
C GLU A 12 -0.72 10.04 19.16
N GLU A 13 0.09 11.09 19.36
CA GLU A 13 -0.28 12.25 20.17
C GLU A 13 -1.55 12.95 19.64
N THR A 14 -1.71 13.01 18.32
CA THR A 14 -2.88 13.61 17.65
C THR A 14 -4.14 12.79 17.94
N VAL A 15 -4.09 11.47 17.80
CA VAL A 15 -5.23 10.58 18.07
C VAL A 15 -5.62 10.61 19.54
N ILE A 16 -4.65 10.50 20.46
CA ILE A 16 -4.91 10.57 21.91
C ILE A 16 -5.58 11.89 22.28
N THR A 17 -5.12 13.01 21.69
CA THR A 17 -5.72 14.32 21.94
C THR A 17 -7.14 14.40 21.42
N ALA A 18 -7.39 13.91 20.21
CA ALA A 18 -8.73 13.87 19.64
C ALA A 18 -9.70 13.05 20.53
N GLU A 19 -9.27 11.88 21.01
CA GLU A 19 -10.07 11.06 21.93
C GLU A 19 -10.37 11.78 23.25
N ASN A 20 -9.40 12.47 23.82
CA ASN A 20 -9.57 13.23 25.06
C ASN A 20 -10.52 14.42 24.88
N LEU A 21 -10.46 15.11 23.73
CA LEU A 21 -11.40 16.17 23.38
C LEU A 21 -12.81 15.61 23.20
N MET A 22 -12.95 14.48 22.48
CA MET A 22 -14.22 13.80 22.28
C MET A 22 -14.89 13.37 23.59
N LYS A 23 -14.14 12.89 24.58
CA LYS A 23 -14.70 12.49 25.90
C LYS A 23 -15.35 13.66 26.65
N ASN A 24 -14.88 14.88 26.43
CA ASN A 24 -15.33 16.08 27.15
C ASN A 24 -16.25 16.98 26.32
N GLU A 25 -16.41 16.70 25.03
CA GLU A 25 -17.22 17.52 24.11
C GLU A 25 -18.72 17.22 24.29
N LYS A 26 -19.48 18.25 24.65
CA LYS A 26 -20.94 18.18 24.85
C LYS A 26 -21.71 18.55 23.60
N ASN A 27 -21.09 19.26 22.67
CA ASN A 27 -21.70 19.63 21.40
C ASN A 27 -21.60 18.47 20.41
N ILE A 28 -22.76 17.91 20.06
CA ILE A 28 -22.85 16.74 19.19
C ILE A 28 -22.22 16.96 17.80
N PHE A 29 -22.33 18.15 17.23
CA PHE A 29 -21.74 18.46 15.92
C PHE A 29 -20.22 18.52 15.98
N LYS A 30 -19.67 19.13 17.03
CA LYS A 30 -18.21 19.15 17.23
C LYS A 30 -17.68 17.74 17.51
N TRP A 31 -18.41 16.95 18.30
CA TRP A 31 -18.07 15.56 18.55
C TRP A 31 -18.04 14.73 17.27
N ASP A 32 -19.04 14.93 16.40
CA ASP A 32 -19.14 14.27 15.10
C ASP A 32 -17.98 14.61 14.17
N VAL A 33 -17.62 15.90 14.07
CA VAL A 33 -16.46 16.36 13.30
C VAL A 33 -15.16 15.75 13.84
N LEU A 34 -14.96 15.76 15.17
CA LEU A 34 -13.77 15.17 15.79
C LEU A 34 -13.66 13.66 15.51
N ARG A 35 -14.78 12.94 15.58
CA ARG A 35 -14.83 11.51 15.24
C ARG A 35 -14.43 11.28 13.79
N HIS A 36 -15.02 12.01 12.85
CA HIS A 36 -14.70 11.87 11.43
C HIS A 36 -13.24 12.18 11.10
N LEU A 37 -12.66 13.21 11.73
CA LEU A 37 -11.24 13.53 11.56
C LEU A 37 -10.34 12.43 12.11
N LYS A 38 -10.68 11.86 13.27
CA LYS A 38 -9.97 10.72 13.84
C LYS A 38 -10.04 9.51 12.91
N ASP A 39 -11.24 9.12 12.47
CA ASP A 39 -11.46 7.96 11.60
C ASP A 39 -10.71 8.12 10.26
N PHE A 40 -10.73 9.33 9.68
CA PHE A 40 -9.96 9.66 8.49
C PHE A 40 -8.46 9.47 8.71
N ALA A 41 -7.92 10.01 9.80
CA ALA A 41 -6.51 9.91 10.12
C ALA A 41 -6.07 8.45 10.32
N GLU A 42 -6.85 7.65 11.05
CA GLU A 42 -6.58 6.22 11.26
C GLU A 42 -6.65 5.41 9.96
N THR A 43 -7.63 5.69 9.10
CA THR A 43 -7.77 5.03 7.80
C THR A 43 -6.58 5.33 6.91
N TYR A 44 -6.22 6.61 6.80
CA TYR A 44 -5.08 7.05 6.00
C TYR A 44 -3.75 6.47 6.51
N GLN A 45 -3.58 6.36 7.84
CA GLN A 45 -2.40 5.73 8.42
C GLN A 45 -2.31 4.24 8.05
N LYS A 46 -3.42 3.50 8.09
CA LYS A 46 -3.46 2.09 7.69
C LYS A 46 -3.09 1.92 6.22
N GLU A 47 -3.60 2.78 5.34
CA GLU A 47 -3.26 2.75 3.90
C GLU A 47 -1.77 3.03 3.67
N ILE A 48 -1.21 4.07 4.27
CA ILE A 48 0.24 4.35 4.18
C ILE A 48 1.06 3.18 4.69
N GLN A 49 0.65 2.55 5.80
CA GLN A 49 1.37 1.41 6.34
C GLN A 49 1.35 0.22 5.38
N GLN A 50 0.23 -0.02 4.67
CA GLN A 50 0.17 -1.04 3.61
C GLN A 50 1.16 -0.75 2.48
N TYR A 51 1.24 0.49 1.99
CA TYR A 51 2.24 0.85 0.97
C TYR A 51 3.68 0.68 1.47
N ARG A 52 3.96 1.10 2.71
CA ARG A 52 5.29 0.94 3.33
C ARG A 52 5.69 -0.54 3.50
N THR A 53 4.73 -1.45 3.68
CA THR A 53 5.05 -2.89 3.71
C THR A 53 5.44 -3.47 2.35
N ILE A 54 5.08 -2.82 1.24
CA ILE A 54 5.51 -3.22 -0.11
C ILE A 54 6.97 -2.82 -0.35
N GLY A 55 7.38 -1.65 0.15
CA GLY A 55 8.71 -1.07 -0.02
C GLY A 55 8.68 0.31 -0.67
N THR A 56 9.84 0.96 -0.78
CA THR A 56 9.98 2.21 -1.53
C THR A 56 9.89 1.97 -3.04
N VAL A 57 9.68 3.03 -3.81
CA VAL A 57 9.66 2.95 -5.28
C VAL A 57 11.02 2.45 -5.79
N GLU A 58 12.11 2.90 -5.17
CA GLU A 58 13.48 2.51 -5.49
C GLU A 58 13.72 1.02 -5.19
N GLU A 59 13.27 0.54 -4.03
CA GLU A 59 13.33 -0.89 -3.67
C GLU A 59 12.52 -1.75 -4.65
N CYS A 60 11.31 -1.31 -5.01
CA CYS A 60 10.47 -2.01 -5.98
C CYS A 60 11.12 -2.05 -7.37
N ARG A 61 11.74 -0.93 -7.82
CA ARG A 61 12.47 -0.87 -9.09
C ARG A 61 13.68 -1.79 -9.10
N ALA A 62 14.48 -1.78 -8.03
CA ALA A 62 15.61 -2.67 -7.87
C ALA A 62 15.17 -4.14 -7.89
N ALA A 63 14.07 -4.48 -7.23
CA ALA A 63 13.52 -5.84 -7.25
C ALA A 63 13.13 -6.30 -8.67
N VAL A 64 12.54 -5.41 -9.49
CA VAL A 64 12.21 -5.70 -10.89
C VAL A 64 13.47 -5.90 -11.74
N GLU A 65 14.49 -5.06 -11.57
CA GLU A 65 15.76 -5.17 -12.28
C GLU A 65 16.50 -6.48 -11.96
N MET A 66 16.42 -6.92 -10.70
CA MET A 66 17.02 -8.18 -10.23
C MET A 66 16.20 -9.43 -10.56
N GLN A 67 15.01 -9.31 -11.16
CA GLN A 67 14.23 -10.49 -11.56
C GLN A 67 14.97 -11.31 -12.63
N THR A 68 15.14 -12.60 -12.35
CA THR A 68 15.58 -13.58 -13.34
C THR A 68 14.39 -13.98 -14.22
N ALA A 69 14.62 -14.01 -15.53
CA ALA A 69 13.60 -14.42 -16.47
C ALA A 69 13.31 -15.91 -16.32
N ILE A 70 12.02 -16.27 -16.21
CA ILE A 70 11.57 -17.65 -16.26
C ILE A 70 10.94 -17.88 -17.64
N PRO A 71 11.43 -18.85 -18.44
CA PRO A 71 10.90 -19.11 -19.77
C PRO A 71 9.39 -19.38 -19.77
N ARG A 72 8.73 -18.95 -20.85
CA ARG A 72 7.30 -19.22 -21.08
C ARG A 72 7.06 -20.71 -21.30
N GLU A 73 5.91 -21.18 -20.85
CA GLU A 73 5.41 -22.51 -21.17
C GLU A 73 4.82 -22.53 -22.57
N LEU A 74 5.04 -23.59 -23.33
CA LEU A 74 4.43 -23.80 -24.65
C LEU A 74 3.40 -24.93 -24.54
N ILE A 75 2.12 -24.58 -24.65
CA ILE A 75 1.01 -25.54 -24.60
C ILE A 75 0.21 -25.37 -25.90
N GLU A 76 0.11 -26.43 -26.69
CA GLU A 76 -0.62 -26.44 -27.97
C GLU A 76 -0.21 -25.30 -28.94
N GLY A 77 1.09 -24.98 -29.00
CA GLY A 77 1.61 -23.91 -29.86
C GLY A 77 1.34 -22.49 -29.34
N LYS A 78 0.75 -22.34 -28.16
CA LYS A 78 0.52 -21.05 -27.49
C LYS A 78 1.46 -20.88 -26.30
N TYR A 79 1.84 -19.64 -26.04
CA TYR A 79 2.72 -19.30 -24.92
C TYR A 79 1.93 -18.94 -23.67
N PHE A 80 2.39 -19.41 -22.50
CA PHE A 80 1.77 -19.18 -21.21
C PHE A 80 2.79 -18.70 -20.17
N CYS A 81 2.32 -17.90 -19.21
CA CYS A 81 3.13 -17.47 -18.07
C CYS A 81 3.42 -18.68 -17.15
N PRO A 82 4.68 -18.91 -16.75
CA PRO A 82 5.03 -20.06 -15.89
C PRO A 82 4.52 -19.94 -14.45
N LYS A 83 4.05 -18.76 -14.04
CA LYS A 83 3.60 -18.49 -12.66
C LYS A 83 2.08 -18.54 -12.48
N CYS A 84 1.34 -18.03 -13.46
CA CYS A 84 -0.13 -17.91 -13.37
C CYS A 84 -0.86 -18.60 -14.51
N HIS A 85 -0.14 -19.24 -15.44
CA HIS A 85 -0.66 -19.96 -16.61
C HIS A 85 -1.62 -19.13 -17.47
N ASN A 86 -1.50 -17.80 -17.43
CA ASN A 86 -2.23 -16.91 -18.32
C ASN A 86 -1.60 -16.92 -19.72
N LEU A 87 -2.46 -16.85 -20.75
CA LEU A 87 -2.04 -16.75 -22.15
C LEU A 87 -1.17 -15.50 -22.37
N MET A 88 0.00 -15.68 -22.97
CA MET A 88 0.99 -14.65 -23.21
C MET A 88 1.29 -14.50 -24.72
N PRO A 89 0.47 -13.74 -25.47
CA PRO A 89 0.72 -13.54 -26.90
C PRO A 89 2.01 -12.75 -27.18
N TYR A 90 2.44 -11.90 -26.24
CA TYR A 90 3.62 -11.05 -26.38
C TYR A 90 4.70 -11.37 -25.32
N PRO A 91 6.00 -11.24 -25.66
CA PRO A 91 7.11 -11.43 -24.72
C PRO A 91 7.26 -10.24 -23.76
N GLY A 92 8.08 -10.40 -22.72
CA GLY A 92 8.41 -9.34 -21.75
C GLY A 92 7.98 -9.71 -20.33
N TYR A 93 6.87 -9.11 -19.88
CA TYR A 93 6.30 -9.36 -18.56
C TYR A 93 4.85 -9.86 -18.67
N CYS A 94 4.49 -10.84 -17.84
CA CYS A 94 3.10 -11.16 -17.61
C CYS A 94 2.43 -10.07 -16.73
N GLY A 95 1.12 -9.89 -16.83
CA GLY A 95 0.35 -8.99 -15.95
C GLY A 95 0.46 -9.33 -14.45
N CYS A 96 0.92 -10.54 -14.10
CA CYS A 96 1.25 -10.90 -12.72
C CYS A 96 2.67 -10.46 -12.28
N GLY A 97 3.41 -9.74 -13.12
CA GLY A 97 4.76 -9.23 -12.83
C GLY A 97 5.91 -10.21 -13.07
N GLN A 98 5.66 -11.40 -13.67
CA GLN A 98 6.73 -12.36 -13.99
C GLN A 98 7.46 -11.95 -15.26
N LYS A 99 8.78 -11.78 -15.18
CA LYS A 99 9.68 -11.62 -16.33
C LYS A 99 9.87 -12.94 -17.06
N VAL A 100 9.76 -12.93 -18.39
CA VAL A 100 9.88 -14.14 -19.22
C VAL A 100 10.96 -14.10 -20.29
N TYR A 101 11.72 -13.01 -20.36
CA TYR A 101 12.91 -12.83 -21.22
C TYR A 101 13.91 -11.89 -20.54
#